data_AF-A0A0C3NUV5-F1
#
_entry.id   AF-A0A0C3NUV5-F1
#
_cell.length_a   1.000
_cell.length_b   1.000
_cell.length_c   1.000
_cell.angle_alpha   90.00
_cell.angle_beta   90.00
_cell.angle_gamma   90.00
#
_symmetry.space_group_name_H-M   'P 1'
#
loop_
_entity.id
_entity.type
_entity.pdbx_description
1 polymer ?
#
loop_
_entity_poly.entity_id
_entity_poly.type
_entity_poly.pdbx_seq_one_letter_code
_entity_poly.pdbx_strand_id
1 'polypeptide(L)' 'VPRPRNAFILFRCDFVHQRKLNPTENEDNNVSRVAGQRWSQMTLSEKQPWLRMAQNERERHALLYPNYKYTP' A
#
# COMPACT_ATOMS: atom_id res chain seq x y z
N VAL A 1 5.77 -6.47 -16.72
CA VAL A 1 4.55 -5.83 -16.14
C VAL A 1 4.79 -5.63 -14.64
N PRO A 2 4.63 -4.42 -14.09
CA PRO A 2 4.84 -4.17 -12.66
C PRO A 2 3.80 -4.90 -11.81
N ARG A 3 4.18 -5.33 -10.60
CA ARG A 3 3.28 -6.07 -9.70
C ARG A 3 2.06 -5.20 -9.33
N PRO A 4 0.84 -5.77 -9.27
CA PRO A 4 -0.30 -5.07 -8.69
C PRO A 4 -0.01 -4.78 -7.21
N ARG A 5 -0.35 -3.57 -6.77
CA ARG A 5 -0.13 -3.12 -5.39
C ARG A 5 -1.10 -3.83 -4.47
N ASN A 6 -0.58 -4.41 -3.38
CA ASN A 6 -1.43 -4.96 -2.32
C ASN A 6 -1.91 -3.85 -1.37
N ALA A 7 -2.81 -4.19 -0.45
CA ALA A 7 -3.43 -3.24 0.45
C ALA A 7 -2.41 -2.47 1.31
N PHE A 8 -1.37 -3.15 1.80
CA PHE A 8 -0.31 -2.50 2.57
C PHE A 8 0.53 -1.54 1.72
N ILE A 9 0.83 -1.88 0.46
CA ILE A 9 1.57 -0.99 -0.44
C ILE A 9 0.77 0.27 -0.72
N LEU A 10 -0.55 0.15 -0.94
CA LEU A 10 -1.44 1.31 -1.12
C LEU A 10 -1.45 2.20 0.13
N PHE A 11 -1.65 1.60 1.31
CA PHE A 11 -1.59 2.31 2.58
C PHE A 11 -0.24 3.00 2.80
N ARG A 12 0.88 2.30 2.55
CA ARG A 12 2.23 2.88 2.73
C ARG A 12 2.46 4.05 1.78
N CYS A 13 2.01 3.96 0.53
CA CYS A 13 2.11 5.07 -0.42
C CYS A 13 1.39 6.31 0.10
N ASP A 14 0.17 6.15 0.60
CA ASP A 14 -0.62 7.23 1.19
C ASP A 14 0.03 7.77 2.49
N PHE A 15 0.48 6.88 3.37
CA PHE A 15 1.17 7.25 4.62
C PHE A 15 2.44 8.07 4.36
N VAL A 16 3.25 7.68 3.38
CA VAL A 16 4.43 8.45 2.95
C VAL A 16 4.02 9.78 2.35
N HIS A 17 2.95 9.82 1.55
CA HIS A 17 2.46 11.06 0.94
C HIS A 17 1.99 12.07 2.00
N GLN A 18 1.21 11.62 2.98
CA GLN A 18 0.74 12.45 4.09
C GLN A 18 1.90 13.02 4.92
N ARG A 19 2.96 12.23 5.14
CA ARG A 19 4.17 12.70 5.82
C ARG A 19 4.98 13.70 5.01
N LYS A 20 5.05 13.56 3.68
CA LYS A 20 5.70 14.54 2.82
C LYS A 20 4.99 15.90 2.81
N LEU A 21 3.67 15.89 2.99
CA LEU A 21 2.88 17.12 3.10
C LEU A 21 3.09 17.85 4.44
N ASN A 22 3.42 17.11 5.50
CA ASN A 22 3.69 17.65 6.84
C ASN A 22 5.04 17.14 7.37
N PRO A 23 6.16 17.68 6.87
CA PRO A 23 7.49 17.24 7.29
C PRO A 23 7.77 17.68 8.73
N THR A 24 7.80 16.73 9.66
CA THR A 24 8.35 16.92 11.01
C THR A 24 9.86 16.69 10.98
N GLU A 25 10.67 17.63 11.49
CA GLU A 25 12.15 17.66 11.39
C GLU A 25 12.91 16.44 11.94
N ASN A 26 12.24 15.44 12.53
CA ASN A 26 12.87 14.33 13.25
C ASN A 26 12.52 12.92 12.74
N GLU A 27 11.76 12.75 11.64
CA GLU A 27 11.09 11.48 11.33
C GLU A 27 11.51 10.77 10.02
N ASP A 28 12.70 11.03 9.49
CA ASP A 28 13.06 10.54 8.15
C ASP A 28 13.60 9.10 8.10
N ASN A 29 14.09 8.52 9.19
CA ASN A 29 14.90 7.30 9.04
C ASN A 29 14.11 5.99 8.96
N ASN A 30 12.79 5.95 9.22
CA ASN A 30 12.08 4.66 9.35
C ASN A 30 10.59 4.68 8.97
N VAL A 31 10.18 5.46 7.96
CA VAL A 31 8.77 5.56 7.54
C VAL A 31 8.12 4.20 7.24
N SER A 32 8.86 3.28 6.62
CA SER A 32 8.37 1.91 6.35
C SER A 32 8.09 1.11 7.62
N ARG A 33 8.92 1.29 8.67
CA ARG A 33 8.75 0.61 9.96
C ARG A 33 7.52 1.15 10.69
N VAL A 34 7.35 2.47 10.72
CA VAL A 34 6.18 3.13 11.32
C VAL A 34 4.90 2.74 10.58
N ALA A 35 4.91 2.75 9.24
CA ALA A 35 3.79 2.29 8.44
C ALA A 35 3.43 0.82 8.75
N GLY A 36 4.43 -0.06 8.88
CA GLY A 36 4.22 -1.46 9.27
C GLY A 36 3.56 -1.60 10.64
N GLN A 37 4.03 -0.83 11.63
CA GLN A 37 3.43 -0.80 12.97
C GLN A 37 2.00 -0.29 12.95
N ARG A 38 1.74 0.87 12.32
CA ARG A 38 0.39 1.43 12.20
C ARG A 38 -0.55 0.46 11.49
N TRP A 39 -0.10 -0.15 10.39
CA TRP A 39 -0.86 -1.17 9.68
C TRP A 39 -1.19 -2.37 10.57
N SER A 40 -0.25 -2.87 11.37
CA SER A 40 -0.54 -3.98 12.30
C SER A 40 -1.60 -3.62 13.34
N GLN A 41 -1.60 -2.37 13.83
CA GLN A 41 -2.53 -1.85 14.83
C GLN A 41 -3.90 -1.46 14.27
N MET A 42 -4.02 -1.23 12.96
CA MET A 42 -5.30 -0.89 12.33
C MET A 42 -6.29 -2.05 12.42
N THR A 43 -7.54 -1.68 12.72
CA THR A 43 -8.70 -2.57 12.70
C THR A 43 -9.04 -3.03 11.28
N LEU A 44 -9.83 -4.10 11.17
CA LEU A 44 -10.34 -4.58 9.89
C LEU A 44 -11.12 -3.51 9.13
N SER A 45 -11.91 -2.69 9.83
CA SER A 45 -12.67 -1.58 9.24
C SER A 45 -11.75 -0.51 8.64
N GLU A 46 -10.67 -0.15 9.33
CA GLU A 46 -9.66 0.79 8.82
C GLU A 46 -8.88 0.21 7.63
N LYS A 47 -8.68 -1.12 7.60
CA LYS A 47 -8.03 -1.84 6.49
C LYS A 47 -8.95 -2.07 5.29
N GLN A 48 -10.25 -2.14 5.51
CA GLN A 48 -11.27 -2.43 4.50
C GLN A 48 -11.18 -1.57 3.22
N PRO A 49 -11.01 -0.24 3.28
CA PRO A 49 -10.84 0.56 2.06
C PRO A 49 -9.60 0.11 1.26
N TRP A 50 -8.48 -0.13 1.91
CA TRP A 50 -7.24 -0.58 1.28
C TRP A 50 -7.35 -1.98 0.68
N LEU A 51 -8.05 -2.89 1.37
CA LEU A 51 -8.35 -4.23 0.88
C LEU A 51 -9.21 -4.18 -0.39
N ARG A 52 -10.26 -3.34 -0.40
CA ARG A 52 -11.10 -3.14 -1.59
C ARG A 52 -10.32 -2.56 -2.76
N MET A 53 -9.48 -1.54 -2.52
CA MET A 53 -8.64 -0.97 -3.57
C MET A 53 -7.63 -2.00 -4.13
N ALA A 54 -7.02 -2.81 -3.28
CA ALA A 54 -6.09 -3.86 -3.70
C ALA A 54 -6.77 -4.96 -4.51
N GLN A 55 -8.01 -5.33 -4.13
CA GLN A 55 -8.84 -6.26 -4.89
C GLN A 55 -9.09 -5.72 -6.30
N ASN A 56 -9.54 -4.47 -6.40
CA ASN A 56 -9.81 -3.82 -7.69
C ASN A 56 -8.54 -3.71 -8.55
N GLU A 57 -7.39 -3.38 -7.95
CA GLU A 57 -6.11 -3.29 -8.66
C GLU A 57 -5.68 -4.67 -9.19
N ARG A 58 -5.89 -5.74 -8.40
CA ARG A 58 -5.60 -7.12 -8.81
C ARG A 58 -6.49 -7.54 -9.99
N GLU A 59 -7.78 -7.24 -9.92
CA GLU A 59 -8.74 -7.57 -10.98
C GLU A 59 -8.44 -6.79 -12.26
N ARG A 60 -8.23 -5.47 -12.15
CA ARG A 60 -7.82 -4.63 -13.28
C ARG A 60 -6.51 -5.11 -13.90
N HIS A 61 -5.53 -5.49 -13.09
CA HIS A 61 -4.27 -6.03 -13.57
C HIS A 61 -4.46 -7.37 -14.29
N ALA A 62 -5.32 -8.26 -13.78
CA ALA A 62 -5.62 -9.53 -14.43
C ALA A 62 -6.33 -9.33 -15.78
N LEU A 63 -7.22 -8.35 -15.87
CA LEU A 63 -7.88 -7.98 -17.13
C LEU A 63 -6.92 -7.38 -18.16
N LEU A 64 -6.03 -6.48 -17.72
CA LEU A 64 -5.04 -5.84 -18.59
C LEU A 64 -3.93 -6.80 -19.03
N TYR A 65 -3.58 -7.76 -18.18
CA TYR A 65 -2.48 -8.69 -18.39
C TYR A 65 -2.92 -10.13 -18.08
N PRO A 66 -3.77 -10.74 -18.92
CA PRO A 66 -4.33 -12.08 -18.68
C PRO A 66 -3.26 -13.18 -18.63
N ASN A 67 -2.14 -13.00 -19.32
CA ASN A 67 -0.99 -13.92 -19.32
C ASN A 67 0.10 -13.53 -18.32
N TYR A 68 -0.19 -12.63 -17.38
CA TYR A 68 0.79 -12.21 -16.40
C TYR A 68 1.13 -13.34 -15.41
N LYS A 69 2.39 -13.74 -15.40
CA LYS A 69 2.98 -14.62 -14.39
C LYS A 69 4.16 -13.92 -13.75
N TYR A 70 4.15 -13.81 -12.43
CA TYR A 70 5.28 -13.28 -11.70
C TYR A 70 6.48 -14.23 -11.84
N THR A 71 7.60 -13.70 -12.34
CA THR A 71 8.90 -14.37 -12.41
C THR A 71 9.87 -13.54 -11.58
N PRO A 72 10.30 -14.02 -10.40
CA PRO A 72 11.23 -13.33 -9.52
C PRO A 72 12.64 -13.23 -10.11
#